data_AF-A0A447P5D2-F1
#
_entry.id   AF-A0A447P5D2-F1
#
_cell.length_a   1.000
_cell.length_b   1.000
_cell.length_c   1.000
_cell.angle_alpha   90.00
_cell.angle_beta   90.00
_cell.angle_gamma   90.00
#
_symmetry.space_group_name_H-M   'P 1'
#
loop_
_entity.id
_entity.type
_entity.pdbx_description
1 polymer ?
#
loop_
_entity_poly.entity_id
_entity_poly.type
_entity_poly.pdbx_seq_one_letter_code
_entity_poly.pdbx_strand_id
1 'polypeptide(L)'
;MKIALSTDVWNADKSAAVAKTGEAIPMTVTVTNGTGQPQAGATVMLTRDYSYSRGTVDSKYIQAGVIGEPVASKGALSGMTLTPVSPAGAAVVFNNQRGTSTKWYGVTGDDGKLRFTLNQDKSLGLRTSITATLSELAGETASVDAIFTVPTSPDTPYASYWGHMPDTVEVNGVTLRRPFLKTEMSKMPPGTWPLNNETWAANYIDYGETSIHATTSLPYLCGSLENAATLDDLKALKNIIGDLHWPTAAPASSYTYDYASQTMVGGKYCSFNETTNTENCTLSSQGFAYASCRVQ
;
A
#
# COMPACT_ATOMS: atom_id res chain seq x y z
N MET A 1 17.34 -31.82 -13.65
CA MET A 1 15.93 -31.40 -13.63
C MET A 1 15.89 -29.89 -13.59
N LYS A 2 14.76 -29.26 -13.89
CA LYS A 2 14.53 -27.82 -13.79
C LYS A 2 13.32 -27.56 -12.92
N ILE A 3 13.36 -26.45 -12.18
CA ILE A 3 12.24 -25.96 -11.39
C ILE A 3 11.83 -24.57 -11.86
N ALA A 4 10.54 -24.31 -11.89
CA ALA A 4 9.96 -22.99 -12.10
C ALA A 4 8.89 -22.73 -11.05
N LEU A 5 8.74 -21.47 -10.65
CA LEU A 5 7.68 -21.00 -9.77
C LEU A 5 6.94 -19.88 -10.50
N SER A 6 5.61 -19.97 -10.55
CA SER A 6 4.75 -19.01 -11.26
C SER A 6 3.44 -18.76 -10.53
N THR A 7 2.69 -17.75 -10.98
CA THR A 7 1.37 -17.39 -10.48
C THR A 7 0.48 -16.93 -11.64
N ASP A 8 -0.83 -17.02 -11.48
CA ASP A 8 -1.80 -16.51 -12.46
C ASP A 8 -2.17 -15.04 -12.20
N VAL A 9 -1.78 -14.48 -11.05
CA VAL A 9 -2.05 -13.08 -10.64
C VAL A 9 -0.79 -12.22 -10.72
N TRP A 10 0.01 -12.43 -11.76
CA TRP A 10 1.24 -11.68 -12.00
C TRP A 10 0.95 -10.23 -12.40
N ASN A 11 1.56 -9.28 -11.71
CA ASN A 11 1.59 -7.87 -12.09
C ASN A 11 2.99 -7.52 -12.62
N ALA A 12 3.07 -7.15 -13.91
CA ALA A 12 4.33 -6.86 -14.57
C ALA A 12 5.03 -5.61 -13.99
N ASP A 13 4.28 -4.55 -13.72
CA ASP A 13 4.82 -3.27 -13.22
C ASP A 13 5.47 -3.42 -11.84
N LYS A 14 4.90 -4.28 -10.98
CA LYS A 14 5.44 -4.60 -9.65
C LYS A 14 6.43 -5.76 -9.68
N SER A 15 6.50 -6.49 -10.80
CA SER A 15 7.26 -7.73 -10.96
C SER A 15 7.03 -8.71 -9.80
N ALA A 16 5.75 -8.94 -9.49
CA ALA A 16 5.31 -9.77 -8.37
C ALA A 16 3.92 -10.37 -8.61
N ALA A 17 3.61 -11.43 -7.88
CA ALA A 17 2.24 -11.89 -7.65
C ALA A 17 1.53 -10.91 -6.71
N VAL A 18 0.34 -10.43 -7.06
CA VAL A 18 -0.36 -9.39 -6.29
C VAL A 18 -1.78 -9.81 -5.98
N ALA A 19 -2.18 -9.67 -4.71
CA ALA A 19 -3.57 -9.76 -4.27
C ALA A 19 -3.84 -8.73 -3.17
N LYS A 20 -5.11 -8.55 -2.78
CA LYS A 20 -5.44 -7.78 -1.58
C LYS A 20 -5.22 -8.62 -0.32
N THR A 21 -4.96 -7.97 0.80
CA THR A 21 -4.94 -8.62 2.12
C THR A 21 -6.27 -9.37 2.35
N GLY A 22 -6.20 -10.63 2.76
CA GLY A 22 -7.36 -11.52 2.90
C GLY A 22 -7.73 -12.34 1.64
N GLU A 23 -7.20 -11.97 0.47
CA GLU A 23 -7.33 -12.78 -0.76
C GLU A 23 -6.20 -13.81 -0.86
N ALA A 24 -6.39 -14.84 -1.69
CA ALA A 24 -5.39 -15.88 -1.93
C ALA A 24 -4.57 -15.58 -3.20
N ILE A 25 -3.25 -15.75 -3.14
CA ILE A 25 -2.38 -15.78 -4.32
C ILE A 25 -2.18 -17.24 -4.74
N PRO A 26 -2.68 -17.68 -5.90
CA PRO A 26 -2.39 -19.01 -6.43
C PRO A 26 -0.94 -19.07 -6.95
N MET A 27 -0.22 -20.11 -6.57
CA MET A 27 1.16 -20.37 -6.95
C MET A 27 1.30 -21.77 -7.51
N THR A 28 2.14 -21.92 -8.52
CA THR A 28 2.44 -23.21 -9.16
C THR A 28 3.95 -23.40 -9.24
N VAL A 29 4.44 -24.45 -8.61
CA VAL A 29 5.77 -25.01 -8.91
C VAL A 29 5.62 -26.01 -10.04
N THR A 30 6.49 -25.91 -11.04
CA THR A 30 6.60 -26.89 -12.13
C THR A 30 7.99 -27.50 -12.12
N VAL A 31 8.07 -28.83 -12.16
CA VAL A 31 9.33 -29.58 -12.22
C VAL A 31 9.39 -30.39 -13.50
N THR A 32 10.49 -30.24 -14.25
CA THR A 32 10.74 -30.98 -15.49
C THR A 32 12.12 -31.62 -15.52
N ASN A 33 12.30 -32.66 -16.33
CA ASN A 33 13.63 -33.23 -16.60
C ASN A 33 14.39 -32.39 -17.65
N GLY A 34 15.59 -32.84 -18.03
CA GLY A 34 16.43 -32.14 -19.01
C GLY A 34 15.81 -32.02 -20.41
N THR A 35 14.82 -32.86 -20.74
CA THR A 35 14.10 -32.85 -22.03
C THR A 35 12.76 -32.11 -21.95
N GLY A 36 12.42 -31.51 -20.79
CA GLY A 36 11.19 -30.74 -20.59
C GLY A 36 9.97 -31.56 -20.19
N GLN A 37 10.12 -32.87 -19.94
CA GLN A 37 9.00 -33.71 -19.49
C GLN A 37 8.69 -33.46 -18.01
N PRO A 38 7.41 -33.40 -17.62
CA PRO A 38 6.99 -33.22 -16.23
C PRO A 38 7.51 -34.35 -15.34
N GLN A 39 7.85 -34.04 -14.08
CA GLN A 39 8.37 -35.02 -13.13
C GLN A 39 7.43 -35.14 -11.94
N ALA A 40 6.74 -36.28 -11.86
CA ALA A 40 5.86 -36.61 -10.74
C ALA A 40 6.66 -37.04 -9.51
N GLY A 41 6.13 -36.77 -8.32
CA GLY A 41 6.73 -37.18 -7.04
C GLY A 41 8.00 -36.43 -6.65
N ALA A 42 8.40 -35.38 -7.38
CA ALA A 42 9.60 -34.61 -7.08
C ALA A 42 9.41 -33.82 -5.79
N THR A 43 10.37 -33.94 -4.86
CA THR A 43 10.31 -33.25 -3.56
C THR A 43 10.73 -31.79 -3.69
N VAL A 44 9.83 -30.88 -3.32
CA VAL A 44 10.01 -29.43 -3.35
C VAL A 44 10.01 -28.87 -1.94
N MET A 45 11.04 -28.11 -1.59
CA MET A 45 11.07 -27.29 -0.38
C MET A 45 10.65 -25.86 -0.74
N LEU A 46 9.70 -25.31 0.02
CA LEU A 46 9.33 -23.90 -0.04
C LEU A 46 9.87 -23.17 1.19
N THR A 47 10.48 -22.01 0.94
CA THR A 47 10.94 -21.05 1.94
C THR A 47 10.53 -19.65 1.53
N ARG A 48 10.69 -18.70 2.44
CA ARG A 48 10.43 -17.29 2.20
C ARG A 48 11.43 -16.39 2.92
N ASP A 49 11.67 -15.22 2.35
CA ASP A 49 12.43 -14.19 3.06
C ASP A 49 11.56 -13.45 4.08
N TYR A 50 12.16 -12.47 4.77
CA TYR A 50 11.44 -11.39 5.42
C TYR A 50 10.41 -10.77 4.47
N SER A 51 9.31 -10.29 5.04
CA SER A 51 8.42 -9.37 4.34
C SER A 51 8.96 -7.95 4.47
N TYR A 52 8.93 -7.17 3.40
CA TYR A 52 9.41 -5.79 3.39
C TYR A 52 8.26 -4.82 3.13
N SER A 53 8.33 -3.65 3.75
CA SER A 53 7.54 -2.48 3.39
C SER A 53 7.88 -2.04 1.95
N ARG A 54 7.16 -1.06 1.41
CA ARG A 54 7.46 -0.49 0.09
C ARG A 54 8.59 0.53 0.16
N GLY A 55 8.62 1.33 1.22
CA GLY A 55 9.66 2.30 1.51
C GLY A 55 9.85 2.54 3.01
N THR A 56 10.44 3.68 3.35
CA THR A 56 10.75 4.06 4.74
C THR A 56 9.47 4.15 5.57
N VAL A 57 9.46 3.51 6.74
CA VAL A 57 8.28 3.44 7.64
C VAL A 57 8.36 4.37 8.85
N ASP A 58 9.56 4.76 9.27
CA ASP A 58 9.72 5.67 10.40
C ASP A 58 9.59 7.12 9.92
N SER A 59 8.49 7.75 10.33
CA SER A 59 8.13 9.14 10.00
C SER A 59 9.26 10.15 10.21
N LYS A 60 10.17 9.90 11.16
CA LYS A 60 11.33 10.76 11.43
C LYS A 60 12.31 10.80 10.27
N TYR A 61 12.45 9.71 9.53
CA TYR A 61 13.42 9.54 8.45
C TYR A 61 12.82 9.70 7.05
N ILE A 62 11.51 9.85 6.95
CA ILE A 62 10.84 10.13 5.68
C ILE A 62 11.21 11.54 5.21
N GLN A 63 11.71 11.67 3.98
CA GLN A 63 12.07 12.93 3.34
C GLN A 63 11.09 13.28 2.21
N ALA A 64 10.83 14.57 2.02
CA ALA A 64 9.97 15.03 0.92
C ALA A 64 10.69 14.82 -0.43
N GLY A 65 9.95 14.31 -1.43
CA GLY A 65 10.46 14.11 -2.80
C GLY A 65 11.38 12.91 -2.95
N VAL A 66 11.56 12.10 -1.91
CA VAL A 66 12.47 10.96 -1.90
C VAL A 66 11.68 9.67 -1.73
N ILE A 67 11.87 8.72 -2.65
CA ILE A 67 11.38 7.36 -2.51
C ILE A 67 12.19 6.69 -1.38
N GLY A 68 11.48 6.22 -0.36
CA GLY A 68 12.11 5.61 0.80
C GLY A 68 12.59 4.17 0.54
N GLU A 69 13.53 3.72 1.36
CA GLU A 69 14.07 2.36 1.26
C GLU A 69 13.19 1.34 2.01
N PRO A 70 12.96 0.13 1.45
CA PRO A 70 12.20 -0.92 2.10
C PRO A 70 12.76 -1.34 3.46
N VAL A 71 11.88 -1.60 4.42
CA VAL A 71 12.23 -2.03 5.78
C VAL A 71 11.63 -3.40 6.05
N ALA A 72 12.45 -4.32 6.58
CA ALA A 72 12.01 -5.66 6.95
C ALA A 72 11.02 -5.65 8.13
N SER A 73 9.86 -6.28 7.94
CA SER A 73 8.87 -6.53 8.98
C SER A 73 9.21 -7.82 9.74
N LYS A 74 9.53 -7.66 11.03
CA LYS A 74 9.95 -8.74 11.93
C LYS A 74 8.87 -9.20 12.92
N GLY A 75 7.66 -8.65 12.81
CA GLY A 75 6.54 -8.87 13.73
C GLY A 75 5.46 -9.79 13.18
N ALA A 76 4.38 -9.99 13.94
CA ALA A 76 3.27 -10.88 13.57
C ALA A 76 2.53 -10.46 12.27
N LEU A 77 2.66 -9.20 11.84
CA LEU A 77 1.99 -8.65 10.66
C LEU A 77 2.62 -9.10 9.33
N SER A 78 3.73 -9.83 9.36
CA SER A 78 4.31 -10.51 8.18
C SER A 78 3.88 -11.98 8.06
N GLY A 79 3.02 -12.45 8.98
CA GLY A 79 2.59 -13.83 9.04
C GLY A 79 1.76 -14.24 7.82
N MET A 80 2.17 -15.29 7.12
CA MET A 80 1.46 -15.86 5.98
C MET A 80 1.01 -17.29 6.27
N THR A 81 0.01 -17.72 5.53
CA THR A 81 -0.47 -19.11 5.49
C THR A 81 -0.19 -19.67 4.11
N LEU A 82 0.28 -20.92 4.06
CA LEU A 82 0.42 -21.69 2.84
C LEU A 82 -0.59 -22.84 2.87
N THR A 83 -1.38 -22.98 1.81
CA THR A 83 -2.37 -24.06 1.67
C THR A 83 -2.09 -24.87 0.41
N PRO A 84 -1.66 -26.13 0.51
CA PRO A 84 -1.47 -27.00 -0.64
C PRO A 84 -2.82 -27.35 -1.28
N VAL A 85 -2.93 -27.10 -2.59
CA VAL A 85 -4.17 -27.31 -3.36
C VAL A 85 -4.09 -28.59 -4.18
N SER A 86 -2.96 -28.85 -4.83
CA SER A 86 -2.75 -30.05 -5.62
C SER A 86 -1.27 -30.44 -5.64
N PRO A 87 -0.89 -31.57 -5.02
CA PRO A 87 -1.72 -32.42 -4.15
C PRO A 87 -2.31 -31.65 -2.96
N ALA A 88 -3.54 -31.99 -2.55
CA ALA A 88 -4.24 -31.29 -1.47
C ALA A 88 -3.64 -31.62 -0.09
N GLY A 89 -3.60 -30.63 0.80
CA GLY A 89 -3.09 -30.80 2.15
C GLY A 89 -3.64 -29.76 3.12
N ALA A 90 -3.30 -29.91 4.40
CA ALA A 90 -3.68 -28.95 5.43
C ALA A 90 -2.92 -27.63 5.27
N ALA A 91 -3.59 -26.52 5.57
CA ALA A 91 -2.96 -25.21 5.65
C ALA A 91 -1.92 -25.17 6.78
N VAL A 92 -0.80 -24.49 6.53
CA VAL A 92 0.29 -24.32 7.49
C VAL A 92 0.69 -22.87 7.63
N VAL A 93 1.22 -22.53 8.81
CA VAL A 93 1.88 -21.25 9.02
C VAL A 93 3.18 -21.21 8.22
N PHE A 94 3.37 -20.17 7.41
CA PHE A 94 4.51 -20.00 6.52
C PHE A 94 5.17 -18.65 6.75
N ASN A 95 6.05 -18.60 7.75
CA ASN A 95 6.60 -17.36 8.30
C ASN A 95 8.12 -17.32 8.22
N ASN A 96 8.69 -16.13 8.40
CA ASN A 96 10.10 -15.95 8.68
C ASN A 96 10.25 -15.27 10.04
N GLN A 97 10.73 -16.02 11.04
CA GLN A 97 10.91 -15.51 12.40
C GLN A 97 12.39 -15.22 12.63
N ARG A 98 12.72 -13.92 12.72
CA ARG A 98 14.08 -13.44 13.01
C ARG A 98 15.15 -14.04 12.07
N GLY A 99 14.82 -14.21 10.79
CA GLY A 99 15.73 -14.69 9.76
C GLY A 99 15.65 -16.19 9.53
N THR A 100 14.84 -16.90 10.31
CA THR A 100 14.59 -18.33 10.14
C THR A 100 13.24 -18.53 9.45
N SER A 101 13.28 -18.89 8.18
CA SER A 101 12.08 -19.28 7.42
C SER A 101 11.54 -20.62 7.90
N THR A 102 10.21 -20.74 7.98
CA THR A 102 9.53 -22.03 7.89
C THR A 102 9.99 -22.73 6.61
N LYS A 103 10.38 -24.01 6.75
CA LYS A 103 10.61 -24.90 5.62
C LYS A 103 9.39 -25.77 5.47
N TRP A 104 8.68 -25.63 4.37
CA TRP A 104 7.57 -26.51 4.04
C TRP A 104 7.98 -27.42 2.89
N TYR A 105 7.59 -28.69 2.95
CA TYR A 105 7.94 -29.68 1.93
C TYR A 105 6.66 -30.23 1.31
N GLY A 106 6.67 -30.35 -0.01
CA GLY A 106 5.62 -30.96 -0.80
C GLY A 106 6.19 -31.80 -1.93
N VAL A 107 5.31 -32.49 -2.64
CA VAL A 107 5.66 -33.29 -3.82
C VAL A 107 4.83 -32.85 -5.01
N THR A 108 5.41 -32.91 -6.20
CA THR A 108 4.66 -32.69 -7.44
C THR A 108 3.70 -33.85 -7.72
N GLY A 109 2.53 -33.53 -8.27
CA GLY A 109 1.59 -34.54 -8.78
C GLY A 109 2.01 -35.11 -10.13
N ASP A 110 1.14 -35.93 -10.72
CA ASP A 110 1.40 -36.64 -11.99
C ASP A 110 1.72 -35.72 -13.17
N ASP A 111 1.21 -34.48 -13.15
CA ASP A 111 1.49 -33.46 -14.16
C ASP A 111 2.81 -32.71 -13.93
N GLY A 112 3.61 -33.14 -12.97
CA GLY A 112 4.87 -32.53 -12.58
C GLY A 112 4.72 -31.18 -11.88
N LYS A 113 3.52 -30.89 -11.35
CA LYS A 113 3.23 -29.62 -10.69
C LYS A 113 2.83 -29.79 -9.23
N LEU A 114 3.19 -28.79 -8.45
CA LEU A 114 2.71 -28.57 -7.10
C LEU A 114 2.00 -27.22 -7.08
N ARG A 115 0.72 -27.21 -6.73
CA ARG A 115 -0.11 -26.01 -6.64
C ARG A 115 -0.44 -25.72 -5.20
N PHE A 116 -0.29 -24.46 -4.79
CA PHE A 116 -0.62 -24.00 -3.46
C PHE A 116 -1.14 -22.57 -3.52
N THR A 117 -1.75 -22.12 -2.44
CA THR A 117 -2.14 -20.72 -2.26
C THR A 117 -1.37 -20.12 -1.10
N LEU A 118 -1.11 -18.82 -1.21
CA LEU A 118 -0.58 -18.00 -0.14
C LEU A 118 -1.66 -17.01 0.30
N ASN A 119 -1.82 -16.84 1.61
CA ASN A 119 -2.69 -15.84 2.21
C ASN A 119 -1.91 -15.01 3.22
N GLN A 120 -2.27 -13.73 3.32
CA GLN A 120 -1.81 -12.83 4.37
C GLN A 120 -3.00 -12.00 4.84
N ASP A 121 -3.66 -12.44 5.91
CA ASP A 121 -4.95 -11.86 6.32
C ASP A 121 -4.79 -10.66 7.26
N LYS A 122 -3.63 -10.54 7.91
CA LYS A 122 -3.30 -9.47 8.85
C LYS A 122 -1.95 -8.85 8.45
N SER A 123 -1.98 -7.97 7.46
CA SER A 123 -0.80 -7.33 6.86
C SER A 123 -0.85 -5.81 6.97
N LEU A 124 0.32 -5.18 6.85
CA LEU A 124 0.46 -3.73 6.65
C LEU A 124 0.61 -3.35 5.17
N GLY A 125 0.62 -4.31 4.24
CA GLY A 125 0.97 -4.06 2.84
C GLY A 125 2.44 -4.37 2.60
N LEU A 126 2.77 -5.64 2.35
CA LEU A 126 4.16 -6.11 2.35
C LEU A 126 4.49 -6.95 1.12
N ARG A 127 5.76 -6.91 0.71
CA ARG A 127 6.35 -7.78 -0.34
C ARG A 127 7.20 -8.88 0.30
N THR A 128 7.02 -10.11 -0.14
CA THR A 128 7.74 -11.27 0.39
C THR A 128 8.26 -12.12 -0.75
N SER A 129 9.56 -12.41 -0.77
CA SER A 129 10.11 -13.36 -1.74
C SER A 129 9.84 -14.80 -1.31
N ILE A 130 9.29 -15.60 -2.21
CA ILE A 130 9.00 -17.02 -2.00
C ILE A 130 9.94 -17.82 -2.89
N THR A 131 10.67 -18.76 -2.32
CA THR A 131 11.65 -19.58 -3.03
C THR A 131 11.23 -21.05 -2.98
N ALA A 132 11.20 -21.68 -4.15
CA ALA A 132 11.07 -23.11 -4.31
C ALA A 132 12.43 -23.72 -4.64
N THR A 133 12.80 -24.78 -3.94
CA THR A 133 14.07 -25.51 -4.12
C THR A 133 13.79 -26.99 -4.32
N LEU A 134 14.42 -27.60 -5.32
CA LEU A 134 14.39 -29.05 -5.47
C LEU A 134 15.25 -29.70 -4.38
N SER A 135 14.67 -30.60 -3.59
CA SER A 135 15.37 -31.18 -2.43
C SER A 135 16.42 -32.23 -2.82
N GLU A 136 16.23 -32.91 -3.96
CA GLU A 136 17.09 -34.00 -4.44
C GLU A 136 18.30 -33.51 -5.26
N LEU A 137 18.30 -32.24 -5.66
CA LEU A 137 19.35 -31.62 -6.46
C LEU A 137 19.91 -30.45 -5.68
N ALA A 138 21.20 -30.51 -5.31
CA ALA A 138 21.87 -29.43 -4.61
C ALA A 138 21.87 -28.13 -5.45
N GLY A 139 20.88 -27.27 -5.23
CA GLY A 139 20.94 -25.84 -5.56
C GLY A 139 19.99 -25.30 -6.63
N GLU A 140 19.13 -26.11 -7.27
CA GLU A 140 18.20 -25.53 -8.25
C GLU A 140 17.00 -24.88 -7.58
N THR A 141 16.81 -23.59 -7.86
CA THR A 141 15.80 -22.76 -7.22
C THR A 141 15.04 -21.89 -8.20
N ALA A 142 13.79 -21.59 -7.90
CA ALA A 142 13.00 -20.56 -8.54
C ALA A 142 12.33 -19.69 -7.48
N SER A 143 12.24 -18.38 -7.73
CA SER A 143 11.65 -17.43 -6.79
C SER A 143 10.61 -16.55 -7.47
N VAL A 144 9.56 -16.22 -6.72
CA VAL A 144 8.51 -15.27 -7.09
C VAL A 144 8.19 -14.44 -5.86
N ASP A 145 8.09 -13.13 -6.05
CA ASP A 145 7.67 -12.23 -4.98
C ASP A 145 6.15 -12.18 -4.90
N ALA A 146 5.63 -12.17 -3.68
CA ALA A 146 4.21 -12.04 -3.38
C ALA A 146 3.96 -10.73 -2.63
N ILE A 147 2.96 -9.97 -3.08
CA ILE A 147 2.53 -8.70 -2.47
C ILE A 147 1.06 -8.82 -2.09
N PHE A 148 0.78 -8.65 -0.79
CA PHE A 148 -0.58 -8.46 -0.31
C PHE A 148 -0.76 -6.97 0.00
N THR A 149 -1.59 -6.30 -0.81
CA THR A 149 -1.81 -4.85 -0.70
C THR A 149 -2.86 -4.53 0.37
N VAL A 150 -2.79 -3.34 0.98
CA VAL A 150 -3.78 -2.84 1.96
C VAL A 150 -4.52 -1.61 1.45
N PRO A 151 -5.79 -1.41 1.83
CA PRO A 151 -6.58 -0.27 1.36
C PRO A 151 -6.14 1.05 2.02
N THR A 152 -5.42 1.00 3.14
CA THR A 152 -5.00 2.16 3.92
C THR A 152 -3.71 2.83 3.44
N SER A 153 -3.07 2.27 2.41
CA SER A 153 -1.89 2.85 1.76
C SER A 153 -2.18 3.05 0.28
N PRO A 154 -1.69 4.14 -0.34
CA PRO A 154 -1.84 4.36 -1.78
C PRO A 154 -0.90 3.50 -2.63
N ASP A 155 -1.30 3.23 -3.87
CA ASP A 155 -0.46 2.51 -4.84
C ASP A 155 0.50 3.45 -5.57
N THR A 156 1.42 4.04 -4.83
CA THR A 156 2.44 4.99 -5.32
C THR A 156 3.83 4.54 -4.85
N PRO A 157 4.90 4.72 -5.66
CA PRO A 157 6.26 4.41 -5.21
C PRO A 157 6.69 5.21 -3.97
N TYR A 158 5.99 6.30 -3.66
CA TYR A 158 6.27 7.16 -2.51
C TYR A 158 5.65 6.66 -1.20
N ALA A 159 4.81 5.61 -1.22
CA ALA A 159 4.18 5.06 -0.03
C ALA A 159 5.16 4.28 0.85
N SER A 160 4.92 4.29 2.16
CA SER A 160 5.65 3.44 3.10
C SER A 160 5.30 1.97 2.87
N TYR A 161 4.05 1.65 2.54
CA TYR A 161 3.58 0.27 2.37
C TYR A 161 2.95 0.00 1.00
N TRP A 162 2.78 -1.29 0.67
CA TRP A 162 2.15 -1.73 -0.58
C TRP A 162 0.63 -1.58 -0.48
N GLY A 163 0.10 -0.66 -1.26
CA GLY A 163 -1.25 -0.16 -1.13
C GLY A 163 -2.18 -0.46 -2.31
N HIS A 164 -3.48 -0.27 -2.08
CA HIS A 164 -4.50 -0.14 -3.12
C HIS A 164 -5.56 0.92 -2.78
N MET A 165 -5.23 1.90 -1.92
CA MET A 165 -6.08 3.07 -1.69
C MET A 165 -6.35 3.75 -3.04
N PRO A 166 -7.61 4.06 -3.38
CA PRO A 166 -7.91 4.78 -4.61
C PRO A 166 -7.31 6.19 -4.56
N ASP A 167 -6.61 6.56 -5.63
CA ASP A 167 -6.03 7.90 -5.77
C ASP A 167 -7.10 8.98 -5.96
N THR A 168 -8.23 8.62 -6.56
CA THR A 168 -9.34 9.54 -6.86
C THR A 168 -10.70 8.92 -6.56
N VAL A 169 -11.71 9.78 -6.44
CA VAL A 169 -13.11 9.40 -6.28
C VAL A 169 -14.04 10.43 -6.91
N GLU A 170 -15.13 9.97 -7.50
CA GLU A 170 -16.19 10.88 -7.98
C GLU A 170 -17.20 11.18 -6.88
N VAL A 171 -17.43 12.47 -6.61
CA VAL A 171 -18.46 12.99 -5.69
C VAL A 171 -19.12 14.21 -6.32
N ASN A 172 -20.44 14.33 -6.24
CA ASN A 172 -21.17 15.49 -6.77
C ASN A 172 -20.78 15.89 -8.22
N GLY A 173 -20.43 14.92 -9.07
CA GLY A 173 -20.02 15.19 -10.46
C GLY A 173 -18.62 15.80 -10.61
N VAL A 174 -17.80 15.84 -9.56
CA VAL A 174 -16.38 16.18 -9.61
C VAL A 174 -15.52 14.98 -9.19
N THR A 175 -14.35 14.85 -9.78
CA THR A 175 -13.35 13.87 -9.35
C THR A 175 -12.42 14.52 -8.33
N LEU A 176 -12.42 14.06 -7.09
CA LEU A 176 -11.47 14.49 -6.07
C LEU A 176 -10.27 13.55 -6.02
N ARG A 177 -9.10 14.08 -5.69
CA ARG A 177 -7.88 13.32 -5.39
C ARG A 177 -7.64 13.22 -3.89
N ARG A 178 -7.11 12.09 -3.45
CA ARG A 178 -6.70 11.88 -2.05
C ARG A 178 -5.67 12.92 -1.60
N PRO A 179 -5.48 13.11 -0.29
CA PRO A 179 -4.37 13.88 0.21
C PRO A 179 -3.02 13.35 -0.24
N PHE A 180 -2.01 14.20 -0.18
CA PHE A 180 -0.65 13.86 -0.58
C PHE A 180 0.13 13.28 0.60
N LEU A 181 0.97 12.29 0.31
CA LEU A 181 2.02 11.86 1.22
C LEU A 181 3.10 12.94 1.33
N LYS A 182 3.81 12.96 2.46
CA LYS A 182 4.99 13.82 2.64
C LYS A 182 6.04 13.59 1.54
N THR A 183 6.24 12.34 1.15
CA THR A 183 7.19 11.91 0.11
C THR A 183 6.79 12.37 -1.29
N GLU A 184 5.50 12.61 -1.54
CA GLU A 184 5.02 13.14 -2.83
C GLU A 184 5.25 14.65 -2.97
N MET A 185 5.59 15.35 -1.88
CA MET A 185 5.87 16.78 -1.90
C MET A 185 7.28 17.06 -2.40
N SER A 186 7.46 18.09 -3.21
CA SER A 186 8.79 18.53 -3.67
C SER A 186 9.64 19.19 -2.58
N LYS A 187 9.01 19.66 -1.50
CA LYS A 187 9.65 20.29 -0.34
C LYS A 187 8.94 19.87 0.94
N MET A 188 9.57 20.14 2.08
CA MET A 188 8.96 19.88 3.39
C MET A 188 7.63 20.65 3.51
N PRO A 189 6.49 19.97 3.69
CA PRO A 189 5.24 20.64 3.99
C PRO A 189 5.33 21.31 5.37
N PRO A 190 4.50 22.31 5.64
CA PRO A 190 4.55 23.01 6.93
C PRO A 190 4.08 22.16 8.12
N GLY A 191 3.39 21.05 7.87
CA GLY A 191 3.05 20.05 8.86
C GLY A 191 2.96 18.66 8.25
N THR A 192 3.05 17.64 9.10
CA THR A 192 2.92 16.24 8.70
C THR A 192 2.10 15.47 9.72
N TRP A 193 1.22 14.58 9.25
CA TRP A 193 0.34 13.81 10.11
C TRP A 193 0.53 12.30 9.85
N PRO A 194 1.10 11.56 10.80
CA PRO A 194 1.22 10.11 10.68
C PRO A 194 -0.14 9.45 10.97
N LEU A 195 -0.73 8.84 9.95
CA LEU A 195 -2.01 8.13 10.04
C LEU A 195 -1.98 6.87 9.18
N ASN A 196 -2.58 5.80 9.69
CA ASN A 196 -2.71 4.51 9.00
C ASN A 196 -1.38 3.93 8.48
N ASN A 197 -0.29 4.18 9.21
CA ASN A 197 1.10 3.78 8.89
C ASN A 197 1.72 4.50 7.68
N GLU A 198 1.09 5.58 7.22
CA GLU A 198 1.63 6.50 6.23
C GLU A 198 1.87 7.87 6.87
N THR A 199 2.71 8.71 6.23
CA THR A 199 2.94 10.10 6.67
C THR A 199 2.39 11.07 5.64
N TRP A 200 1.28 11.71 5.99
CA TRP A 200 0.54 12.61 5.10
C TRP A 200 0.97 14.07 5.30
N ALA A 201 0.91 14.86 4.24
CA ALA A 201 1.24 16.28 4.26
C ALA A 201 0.04 17.13 4.70
N ALA A 202 0.29 18.05 5.64
CA ALA A 202 -0.61 19.16 5.93
C ALA A 202 -0.15 20.39 5.14
N ASN A 203 -1.08 21.09 4.50
CA ASN A 203 -0.77 22.17 3.57
C ASN A 203 -1.38 23.47 4.07
N TYR A 204 -0.71 24.58 3.76
CA TYR A 204 -1.33 25.89 3.94
C TYR A 204 -2.42 26.11 2.89
N ILE A 205 -3.48 26.84 3.26
CA ILE A 205 -4.58 27.17 2.34
C ILE A 205 -4.11 28.07 1.19
N ASP A 206 -3.41 29.18 1.47
CA ASP A 206 -3.02 30.13 0.44
C ASP A 206 -1.85 31.02 0.92
N TYR A 207 -0.73 30.39 1.26
CA TYR A 207 0.36 31.09 1.94
C TYR A 207 1.27 31.92 1.02
N GLY A 208 0.71 32.49 -0.07
CA GLY A 208 1.38 33.43 -0.97
C GLY A 208 2.58 32.85 -1.75
N GLU A 209 2.86 33.44 -2.92
CA GLU A 209 3.88 32.92 -3.85
C GLU A 209 5.33 33.12 -3.38
N THR A 210 5.59 34.10 -2.50
CA THR A 210 6.93 34.39 -1.99
C THR A 210 7.31 33.60 -0.74
N SER A 211 6.39 32.81 -0.21
CA SER A 211 6.62 31.98 0.98
C SER A 211 7.50 30.78 0.69
N ILE A 212 8.25 30.33 1.71
CA ILE A 212 9.01 29.08 1.66
C ILE A 212 8.12 27.84 1.42
N HIS A 213 6.82 27.95 1.67
CA HIS A 213 5.82 26.89 1.45
C HIS A 213 4.94 27.13 0.22
N ALA A 214 5.30 28.07 -0.66
CA ALA A 214 4.53 28.34 -1.88
C ALA A 214 4.34 27.08 -2.75
N THR A 215 5.34 26.19 -2.81
CA THR A 215 5.27 24.94 -3.59
C THR A 215 4.60 23.77 -2.85
N THR A 216 4.09 24.01 -1.65
CA THR A 216 3.37 23.03 -0.83
C THR A 216 2.03 23.59 -0.34
N SER A 217 1.59 24.72 -0.89
CA SER A 217 0.29 25.33 -0.59
C SER A 217 -0.79 24.70 -1.48
N LEU A 218 -2.04 24.78 -1.03
CA LEU A 218 -3.19 24.24 -1.75
C LEU A 218 -3.29 24.72 -3.22
N PRO A 219 -3.09 26.01 -3.57
CA PRO A 219 -3.21 26.47 -4.95
C PRO A 219 -2.11 25.89 -5.83
N TYR A 220 -0.89 25.71 -5.30
CA TYR A 220 0.18 25.08 -6.05
C TYR A 220 -0.09 23.59 -6.29
N LEU A 221 -0.53 22.87 -5.26
CA LEU A 221 -0.81 21.44 -5.35
C LEU A 221 -1.99 21.13 -6.27
N CYS A 222 -3.01 22.00 -6.30
CA CYS A 222 -4.17 21.85 -7.18
C CYS A 222 -4.02 22.62 -8.51
N GLY A 223 -2.88 23.27 -8.76
CA GLY A 223 -2.63 24.13 -9.93
C GLY A 223 -3.31 25.51 -9.88
N SER A 224 -4.41 25.63 -9.14
CA SER A 224 -5.01 26.89 -8.71
C SER A 224 -5.87 26.66 -7.47
N LEU A 225 -6.24 27.72 -6.76
CA LEU A 225 -7.19 27.59 -5.64
C LEU A 225 -8.57 27.13 -6.12
N GLU A 226 -8.99 27.54 -7.32
CA GLU A 226 -10.28 27.16 -7.93
C GLU A 226 -10.43 25.65 -8.17
N ASN A 227 -9.30 24.95 -8.26
CA ASN A 227 -9.24 23.51 -8.42
C ASN A 227 -9.22 22.75 -7.08
N ALA A 228 -9.22 23.41 -5.92
CA ALA A 228 -9.38 22.71 -4.65
C ALA A 228 -10.84 22.29 -4.41
N ALA A 229 -11.08 21.32 -3.55
CA ALA A 229 -12.43 20.91 -3.19
C ALA A 229 -13.25 22.09 -2.59
N THR A 230 -14.53 22.23 -2.95
CA THR A 230 -15.44 23.13 -2.26
C THR A 230 -15.95 22.49 -0.97
N LEU A 231 -16.57 23.28 -0.10
CA LEU A 231 -17.17 22.77 1.13
C LEU A 231 -18.27 21.74 0.84
N ASP A 232 -19.00 21.92 -0.27
CA ASP A 232 -20.03 20.98 -0.72
C ASP A 232 -19.43 19.67 -1.25
N ASP A 233 -18.29 19.72 -1.95
CA ASP A 233 -17.59 18.50 -2.36
C ASP A 233 -17.13 17.68 -1.15
N LEU A 234 -16.57 18.35 -0.13
CA LEU A 234 -16.10 17.70 1.10
C LEU A 234 -17.27 17.10 1.88
N LYS A 235 -18.39 17.83 2.01
CA LYS A 235 -19.63 17.29 2.61
C LYS A 235 -20.16 16.05 1.87
N ALA A 236 -19.97 15.97 0.56
CA ALA A 236 -20.31 14.76 -0.20
C ALA A 236 -19.29 13.64 -0.01
N LEU A 237 -17.99 13.96 -0.02
CA LEU A 237 -16.88 13.04 0.25
C LEU A 237 -17.06 12.33 1.59
N LYS A 238 -17.51 13.05 2.62
CA LYS A 238 -17.82 12.51 3.96
C LYS A 238 -18.59 11.20 3.99
N ASN A 239 -19.52 11.03 3.06
CA ASN A 239 -20.43 9.88 3.04
C ASN A 239 -19.74 8.61 2.52
N ILE A 240 -18.63 8.75 1.80
CA ILE A 240 -17.93 7.63 1.16
C ILE A 240 -16.47 7.50 1.60
N ILE A 241 -15.91 8.53 2.25
CA ILE A 241 -14.48 8.59 2.58
C ILE A 241 -13.98 7.43 3.45
N GLY A 242 -14.88 6.86 4.27
CA GLY A 242 -14.57 5.67 5.07
C GLY A 242 -14.24 4.45 4.22
N ASP A 243 -15.00 4.22 3.14
CA ASP A 243 -14.80 3.10 2.22
C ASP A 243 -13.55 3.29 1.34
N LEU A 244 -13.15 4.54 1.12
CA LEU A 244 -11.92 4.89 0.42
C LEU A 244 -10.67 4.70 1.29
N HIS A 245 -10.84 4.60 2.61
CA HIS A 245 -9.75 4.59 3.59
C HIS A 245 -8.80 5.78 3.51
N TRP A 246 -9.24 6.89 2.92
CA TRP A 246 -8.51 8.16 2.94
C TRP A 246 -8.32 8.66 4.39
N PRO A 247 -7.26 9.43 4.67
CA PRO A 247 -6.88 9.77 6.04
C PRO A 247 -7.87 10.76 6.68
N THR A 248 -8.66 10.27 7.64
CA THR A 248 -9.60 11.10 8.44
C THR A 248 -9.24 11.11 9.92
N ALA A 249 -9.11 9.91 10.49
CA ALA A 249 -8.56 9.64 11.81
C ALA A 249 -8.14 8.17 11.91
N ALA A 250 -7.13 7.87 12.73
CA ALA A 250 -6.87 6.49 13.14
C ALA A 250 -7.88 6.10 14.24
N PRO A 251 -8.41 4.86 14.28
CA PRO A 251 -9.38 4.43 15.30
C PRO A 251 -8.92 4.63 16.76
N ALA A 252 -7.61 4.71 16.98
CA ALA A 252 -6.98 4.91 18.28
C ALA A 252 -6.55 6.36 18.57
N SER A 253 -6.77 7.31 17.65
CA SER A 253 -6.33 8.70 17.78
C SER A 253 -7.49 9.61 18.18
N SER A 254 -7.26 10.48 19.17
CA SER A 254 -8.16 11.60 19.47
C SER A 254 -7.98 12.78 18.51
N TYR A 255 -6.94 12.76 17.67
CA TYR A 255 -6.66 13.79 16.68
C TYR A 255 -7.33 13.45 15.36
N THR A 256 -8.15 14.39 14.89
CA THR A 256 -8.80 14.42 13.58
C THR A 256 -8.31 15.66 12.85
N TYR A 257 -8.11 15.61 11.54
CA TYR A 257 -7.64 16.75 10.77
C TYR A 257 -8.61 17.10 9.65
N ASP A 258 -8.72 18.39 9.36
CA ASP A 258 -9.66 18.88 8.37
C ASP A 258 -9.09 18.77 6.95
N TYR A 259 -10.00 18.71 5.99
CA TYR A 259 -9.73 18.90 4.57
C TYR A 259 -9.96 20.36 4.19
N ALA A 260 -9.02 20.94 3.45
CA ALA A 260 -9.03 22.32 3.02
C ALA A 260 -10.09 22.54 1.96
N SER A 261 -10.78 23.68 2.02
CA SER A 261 -11.71 24.10 0.99
C SER A 261 -11.31 25.42 0.34
N GLN A 262 -11.60 25.56 -0.96
CA GLN A 262 -11.58 26.86 -1.63
C GLN A 262 -12.74 27.79 -1.21
N THR A 263 -13.78 27.25 -0.57
CA THR A 263 -14.94 28.05 -0.15
C THR A 263 -14.52 29.08 0.91
N MET A 264 -14.99 30.31 0.75
CA MET A 264 -14.81 31.39 1.73
C MET A 264 -16.14 31.89 2.27
N VAL A 265 -16.19 32.15 3.58
CA VAL A 265 -17.31 32.79 4.28
C VAL A 265 -16.78 33.96 5.10
N GLY A 266 -17.32 35.17 4.89
CA GLY A 266 -16.89 36.35 5.64
C GLY A 266 -15.41 36.71 5.46
N GLY A 267 -14.81 36.40 4.30
CA GLY A 267 -13.39 36.63 4.03
C GLY A 267 -12.44 35.66 4.74
N LYS A 268 -12.95 34.53 5.24
CA LYS A 268 -12.18 33.45 5.85
C LYS A 268 -12.35 32.17 5.04
N TYR A 269 -11.29 31.37 4.98
CA TYR A 269 -11.31 30.07 4.33
C TYR A 269 -12.05 29.05 5.17
N CYS A 270 -12.71 28.11 4.49
CA CYS A 270 -13.38 26.99 5.10
C CYS A 270 -12.54 25.71 5.04
N SER A 271 -12.78 24.84 5.99
CA SER A 271 -12.34 23.45 6.01
C SER A 271 -13.47 22.56 6.51
N PHE A 272 -13.34 21.27 6.28
CA PHE A 272 -14.32 20.28 6.73
C PHE A 272 -13.63 19.10 7.39
N ASN A 273 -14.11 18.74 8.58
CA ASN A 273 -13.61 17.59 9.30
C ASN A 273 -14.39 16.34 8.92
N GLU A 274 -13.75 15.48 8.14
CA GLU A 274 -14.34 14.25 7.62
C GLU A 274 -14.58 13.17 8.69
N THR A 275 -14.11 13.38 9.92
CA THR A 275 -14.37 12.48 11.06
C THR A 275 -15.55 12.98 11.89
N THR A 276 -15.53 14.25 12.30
CA THR A 276 -16.51 14.83 13.21
C THR A 276 -17.74 15.41 12.50
N ASN A 277 -17.72 15.49 11.17
CA ASN A 277 -18.79 16.07 10.36
C ASN A 277 -19.04 17.56 10.70
N THR A 278 -17.95 18.31 10.93
CA THR A 278 -18.00 19.72 11.31
C THR A 278 -17.26 20.58 10.31
N GLU A 279 -17.88 21.68 9.89
CA GLU A 279 -17.23 22.72 9.10
C GLU A 279 -16.52 23.74 10.00
N ASN A 280 -15.44 24.31 9.50
CA ASN A 280 -14.71 25.39 10.14
C ASN A 280 -14.39 26.47 9.10
N CYS A 281 -15.08 27.61 9.19
CA CYS A 281 -14.88 28.75 8.28
C CYS A 281 -14.18 29.93 8.95
N THR A 282 -13.21 29.68 9.83
CA THR A 282 -12.43 30.73 10.50
C THR A 282 -10.97 30.77 10.07
N LEU A 283 -10.57 29.96 9.09
CA LEU A 283 -9.17 29.83 8.71
C LEU A 283 -8.66 31.08 7.99
N SER A 284 -7.43 31.47 8.32
CA SER A 284 -6.66 32.43 7.54
C SER A 284 -6.01 31.71 6.35
N SER A 285 -5.34 32.47 5.48
CA SER A 285 -4.51 31.91 4.41
C SER A 285 -3.37 31.00 4.91
N GLN A 286 -3.01 31.12 6.19
CA GLN A 286 -2.01 30.30 6.88
C GLN A 286 -2.65 29.14 7.68
N GLY A 287 -3.94 28.86 7.50
CA GLY A 287 -4.55 27.66 8.08
C GLY A 287 -3.95 26.37 7.51
N PHE A 288 -3.95 25.30 8.30
CA PHE A 288 -3.44 23.98 7.91
C PHE A 288 -4.56 22.96 7.74
N ALA A 289 -4.56 22.26 6.63
CA ALA A 289 -5.51 21.17 6.35
C ALA A 289 -4.94 20.21 5.29
N TYR A 290 -5.58 19.05 5.12
CA TYR A 290 -5.32 18.17 3.98
C TYR A 290 -5.72 18.86 2.67
N ALA A 291 -4.94 18.66 1.61
CA ALA A 291 -5.34 19.09 0.28
C ALA A 291 -6.14 17.98 -0.40
N SER A 292 -7.30 18.32 -0.96
CA SER A 292 -8.03 17.48 -1.91
C SER A 292 -8.31 18.33 -3.15
N CYS A 293 -7.79 17.90 -4.29
CA CYS A 293 -7.88 18.65 -5.54
C CYS A 293 -8.91 18.01 -6.45
N ARG A 294 -9.70 18.85 -7.13
CA ARG A 294 -10.52 18.49 -8.27
C ARG A 294 -9.60 18.15 -9.45
N VAL A 295 -9.74 16.95 -9.99
CA VAL A 295 -9.02 16.47 -11.16
C VAL A 295 -9.96 16.61 -12.36
N GLN A 296 -9.56 17.42 -13.35
CA GLN A 296 -10.26 17.52 -14.64
C GLN A 296 -9.74 16.46 -15.62
#